data_AF-A0A183JU15-F1
#
_entry.id   AF-A0A183JU15-F1
#
_cell.length_a   1.000
_cell.length_b   1.000
_cell.length_c   1.000
_cell.angle_alpha   90.00
_cell.angle_beta   90.00
_cell.angle_gamma   90.00
#
_symmetry.space_group_name_H-M   'P 1'
#
loop_
_entity.id
_entity.type
_entity.pdbx_description
1 polymer ?
#
loop_
_entity_poly.entity_id
_entity_poly.type
_entity_poly.pdbx_seq_one_letter_code
_entity_poly.pdbx_strand_id
1 'polypeptide(L)' 'MWLMLQRDTPEDFVIASGEKHSVREFTNLAFEHVGIHLTCLIRDIN' A
#
# COMPACT_ATOMS: atom_id res chain seq x y z
N MET A 1 5.85 -9.60 13.45
CA MET A 1 5.48 -10.58 14.50
C MET A 1 6.61 -10.95 15.45
N TRP A 2 7.89 -11.01 15.04
CA TRP A 2 8.99 -11.38 15.95
C TRP A 2 9.04 -10.55 17.25
N LEU A 3 8.77 -9.24 17.18
CA LEU A 3 8.71 -8.37 18.36
C LEU A 3 7.48 -8.61 19.25
N MET A 4 6.38 -9.15 18.71
CA MET A 4 5.15 -9.41 19.48
C MET A 4 5.30 -10.62 20.40
N LEU A 5 6.14 -11.60 20.01
CA LEU A 5 6.37 -12.84 20.77
C LEU A 5 7.33 -12.66 21.95
N GLN A 6 7.96 -11.49 22.08
CA GLN A 6 8.90 -11.18 23.16
C GLN A 6 8.23 -10.45 24.33
N ARG A 7 6.91 -10.25 24.31
CA ARG A 7 6.16 -9.63 25.40
C ARG A 7 5.83 -10.67 26.46
N ASP A 8 6.02 -10.30 27.73
CA ASP A 8 5.73 -11.19 28.87
C ASP A 8 4.24 -11.55 28.99
N THR A 9 3.36 -10.68 28.49
CA THR A 9 1.91 -10.90 28.43
C THR A 9 1.40 -10.80 27.01
N PRO A 10 0.49 -11.68 26.58
CA PRO A 10 -0.12 -11.59 25.26
C PRO A 10 -1.00 -10.34 25.17
N GLU A 11 -0.82 -9.57 24.11
CA GLU A 11 -1.53 -8.33 23.84
C GLU A 11 -1.92 -8.28 22.35
N ASP A 12 -3.04 -7.61 22.06
CA ASP A 12 -3.51 -7.41 20.69
C ASP A 12 -2.89 -6.13 20.11
N PHE A 13 -2.26 -6.24 18.94
CA PHE A 13 -1.62 -5.12 18.27
C PHE A 13 -2.21 -4.89 16.89
N VAL A 14 -2.58 -3.64 16.59
CA VAL A 14 -2.87 -3.20 15.22
C VAL A 14 -1.57 -2.69 14.61
N ILE A 15 -1.06 -3.38 13.58
CA ILE A 15 0.14 -2.97 12.84
C ILE A 15 -0.28 -2.52 11.45
N ALA A 16 -0.14 -1.23 11.19
CA ALA A 16 -0.39 -0.61 9.89
C ALA A 16 0.62 0.52 9.66
N SER A 17 0.89 0.88 8.40
CA SER A 17 1.72 2.07 8.09
C SER A 17 1.05 3.38 8.49
N GLY A 18 -0.28 3.38 8.67
CA GLY A 18 -1.08 4.57 8.91
C GLY A 18 -1.32 5.43 7.66
N GLU A 19 -0.70 5.08 6.54
CA GLU A 19 -0.81 5.79 5.27
C GLU A 19 -1.87 5.16 4.37
N LYS A 20 -2.54 5.99 3.57
CA LYS A 20 -3.56 5.56 2.62
C LYS A 20 -3.09 5.95 1.23
N HIS A 21 -3.03 4.98 0.33
CA HIS A 21 -2.69 5.20 -1.07
C HIS A 21 -3.87 4.86 -1.96
N SER A 22 -4.00 5.58 -3.08
CA SER A 22 -5.03 5.27 -4.07
C SER A 22 -4.62 4.07 -4.92
N VAL A 23 -5.60 3.33 -5.46
CA VAL A 23 -5.31 2.23 -6.40
C VAL A 23 -4.52 2.73 -7.61
N ARG A 24 -4.80 3.95 -8.08
CA ARG A 24 -4.12 4.59 -9.20
C ARG A 24 -2.63 4.80 -8.92
N GLU A 25 -2.30 5.28 -7.73
CA GLU A 25 -0.93 5.49 -7.29
C GLU A 25 -0.15 4.17 -7.24
N PHE A 26 -0.76 3.13 -6.65
CA PHE A 26 -0.17 1.79 -6.61
C PHE A 26 0.13 1.25 -8.01
N THR A 27 -0.84 1.36 -8.94
CA THR A 27 -0.62 0.90 -10.32
C THR A 27 0.48 1.70 -11.00
N ASN A 28 0.47 3.03 -10.88
CA ASN A 28 1.49 3.85 -11.52
C ASN A 28 2.90 3.46 -11.06
N LEU A 29 3.11 3.31 -9.75
CA LEU A 29 4.39 2.90 -9.18
C LEU A 29 4.81 1.49 -9.62
N ALA A 30 3.88 0.54 -9.66
CA ALA A 30 4.18 -0.84 -10.06
C ALA A 30 4.60 -0.94 -11.54
N PHE A 31 3.90 -0.24 -12.43
CA PHE A 31 4.20 -0.25 -13.87
C PHE A 31 5.42 0.59 -14.23
N GLU A 32 5.68 1.68 -13.50
CA GLU A 32 6.92 2.45 -13.63
C GLU A 32 8.15 1.60 -13.29
N HIS A 33 8.08 0.73 -12.28
CA HIS A 33 9.19 -0.16 -11.90
C HIS A 33 9.63 -1.12 -13.02
N VAL A 34 8.72 -1.43 -13.96
CA VAL A 34 9.00 -2.29 -15.12
C VAL A 34 9.10 -1.49 -16.44
N GLY A 35 9.15 -0.16 -16.38
CA GLY A 35 9.33 0.72 -17.54
C GLY A 35 8.09 0.89 -18.41
N ILE A 36 6.89 0.64 -17.89
CA ILE A 36 5.62 0.79 -18.60
C ILE A 36 4.94 2.09 -18.18
N HIS A 37 4.71 2.99 -19.13
CA HIS A 37 3.96 4.22 -18.87
C HIS A 37 2.45 4.01 -19.08
N LEU A 38 1.71 3.98 -17.98
CA LEU A 38 0.25 3.93 -18.00
C LEU A 38 -0.30 5.28 -18.49
N THR A 39 -0.88 5.29 -19.69
CA THR A 39 -1.69 6.41 -20.17
C THR A 39 -3.15 6.11 -19.89
N CYS A 40 -3.66 6.53 -18.73
CA CYS A 40 -5.07 6.36 -18.43
C CYS A 40 -5.90 7.32 -19.30
N LEU A 41 -6.53 6.81 -20.36
CA LEU A 41 -7.41 7.57 -21.26
C LEU A 41 -8.85 7.70 -20.76
N ILE A 42 -9.12 7.32 -19.51
CA ILE A 42 -10.45 7.45 -18.93
C ILE A 42 -10.54 8.87 -18.36
N ARG A 43 -11.01 9.77 -19.23
CA ARG A 43 -11.58 11.07 -18.88
C ARG A 43 -12.33 10.95 -17.57
N ASP A 44 -12.09 11.91 -16.69
CA ASP A 44 -12.91 12.19 -15.52
C ASP A 44 -14.38 12.29 -15.96
N ILE A 45 -15.10 11.18 -15.90
CA ILE A 45 -16.56 11.17 -15.95
C ILE A 45 -16.97 11.67 -14.58
N ASN A 46 -17.08 13.00 -14.50
CA ASN A 46 -17.79 13.71 -13.45
C ASN A 46 -19.29 13.46 -13.63
#